data_AF-A0A1T5CVC2-F1
#
_entry.id   AF-A0A1T5CVC2-F1
#
_cell.length_a   1.000
_cell.length_b   1.000
_cell.length_c   1.000
_cell.angle_alpha   90.00
_cell.angle_beta   90.00
_cell.angle_gamma   90.00
#
_symmetry.space_group_name_H-M   'P 1'
#
loop_
_entity.id
_entity.type
_entity.pdbx_description
1 polymer ?
#
loop_
_entity_poly.entity_id
_entity_poly.type
_entity_poly.pdbx_seq_one_letter_code
_entity_poly.pdbx_strand_id
1 'polypeptide(L)' 'MGNTFEVRGWTGTEYAELYLGESLLLALCVALRARRHYGCVKLEMRQ' A
#
# COMPACT_ATOMS: atom_id res chain seq x y z
N MET A 1 -3.22 -17.33 11.47
CA MET A 1 -4.11 -16.52 10.61
C MET A 1 -3.88 -15.07 11.02
N GLY A 2 -2.93 -14.41 10.33
CA GLY A 2 -2.55 -13.03 10.62
C GLY A 2 -3.15 -12.10 9.57
N ASN A 3 -3.46 -10.87 9.97
CA ASN A 3 -3.90 -9.85 9.02
C ASN A 3 -2.74 -9.51 8.07
N THR A 4 -2.95 -9.66 6.77
CA THR A 4 -2.00 -9.23 5.74
C THR A 4 -2.41 -7.85 5.23
N PHE A 5 -1.49 -6.90 5.26
CA PHE A 5 -1.68 -5.56 4.72
C PHE A 5 -1.09 -5.47 3.31
N GLU A 6 -1.84 -4.85 2.42
CA GLU A 6 -1.45 -4.60 1.04
C GLU A 6 -1.49 -3.09 0.76
N VAL A 7 -0.42 -2.57 0.17
CA VAL A 7 -0.35 -1.18 -0.30
C VAL A 7 -0.20 -1.16 -1.81
N ARG A 8 -1.11 -0.45 -2.48
CA ARG A 8 -1.13 -0.28 -3.93
C ARG A 8 -1.08 1.19 -4.29
N GLY A 9 -0.30 1.53 -5.31
CA GLY A 9 -0.20 2.88 -5.87
C GLY A 9 -0.71 2.93 -7.31
N TRP A 10 -1.32 4.04 -7.69
CA TRP A 10 -1.72 4.34 -9.07
C TRP A 10 -1.15 5.66 -9.55
N THR A 11 -0.58 5.64 -10.76
CA THR A 11 -0.14 6.83 -11.48
C THR A 11 -0.85 6.84 -12.83
N GLY A 12 -1.94 7.61 -12.93
CA GLY A 12 -2.82 7.54 -14.10
C GLY A 12 -3.44 6.15 -14.24
N THR A 13 -3.08 5.43 -15.30
CA THR A 13 -3.54 4.05 -15.57
C THR A 13 -2.57 2.98 -15.06
N GLU A 14 -1.36 3.36 -14.62
CA GLU A 14 -0.36 2.40 -14.16
C GLU A 14 -0.61 1.99 -12.72
N TYR A 15 -0.49 0.68 -12.48
CA TYR A 15 -0.69 0.02 -11.18
C TYR A 15 0.65 -0.51 -10.66
N ALA A 16 0.93 -0.27 -9.37
CA ALA A 16 2.08 -0.84 -8.69
C ALA A 16 1.70 -1.40 -7.30
N GLU A 17 2.10 -2.64 -7.02
CA GLU A 17 2.11 -3.19 -5.66
C GLU A 17 3.36 -2.69 -4.93
N LEU A 18 3.17 -2.03 -3.78
CA LEU A 18 4.25 -1.35 -3.06
C LEU A 18 4.63 -2.07 -1.76
N TYR A 19 3.70 -2.82 -1.19
CA TYR A 19 3.92 -3.60 0.02
C TYR A 19 2.89 -4.71 0.16
N LEU A 20 3.34 -5.88 0.59
CA LEU A 20 2.50 -6.99 1.02
C LEU A 20 3.15 -7.65 2.25
N GLY A 21 2.46 -7.61 3.40
CA GLY A 21 2.99 -8.20 4.62
C GLY A 21 2.16 -7.90 5.86
N GLU A 22 2.56 -8.46 7.01
CA GLU A 22 1.73 -8.42 8.23
C GLU A 22 1.95 -7.17 9.11
N SER A 23 2.91 -6.31 8.77
CA SER A 23 3.22 -5.13 9.59
C SER A 23 2.43 -3.90 9.15
N LEU A 24 1.45 -3.50 9.96
CA LEU A 24 0.67 -2.28 9.77
C LEU A 24 1.54 -1.03 9.71
N LEU A 25 2.56 -0.94 10.58
CA LEU A 25 3.44 0.23 10.63
C LEU A 25 4.22 0.40 9.31
N LEU A 26 4.76 -0.70 8.77
CA LEU A 26 5.43 -0.70 7.46
C LEU A 26 4.45 -0.31 6.35
N ALA A 27 3.26 -0.88 6.34
CA ALA A 27 2.24 -0.58 5.34
C ALA A 27 1.85 0.92 5.35
N LEU A 28 1.67 1.53 6.54
CA LEU A 28 1.39 2.97 6.67
C LEU A 28 2.57 3.83 6.20
N CYS A 29 3.80 3.49 6.59
CA CYS A 29 4.99 4.21 6.14
C CYS A 29 5.13 4.19 4.61
N VAL A 30 4.92 3.02 3.99
CA VAL A 30 4.96 2.88 2.53
C VAL A 30 3.83 3.69 1.88
N ALA A 31 2.60 3.61 2.38
CA ALA A 31 1.46 4.33 1.83
C ALA A 31 1.65 5.86 1.89
N LEU A 32 2.13 6.39 3.01
CA LEU A 32 2.41 7.83 3.18
C LEU A 32 3.55 8.31 2.27
N ARG A 33 4.61 7.51 2.13
CA ARG A 33 5.70 7.81 1.20
C ARG A 33 5.22 7.80 -0.25
N ALA A 34 4.42 6.81 -0.62
CA ALA A 34 3.86 6.66 -1.96
C ALA A 34 2.95 7.83 -2.35
N ARG A 35 2.23 8.44 -1.41
CA ARG A 35 1.33 9.57 -1.68
C ARG A 35 2.02 10.79 -2.32
N ARG A 36 3.34 10.90 -2.21
CA ARG A 36 4.13 11.96 -2.87
C ARG A 36 4.44 11.69 -4.34
N HIS A 37 4.34 10.43 -4.77
CA HIS A 37 4.76 9.97 -6.10
C HIS A 37 3.62 9.36 -6.93
N TYR A 38 2.55 8.93 -6.27
CA TYR A 38 1.38 8.32 -6.89
C TYR A 38 0.16 9.24 -6.75
N GLY A 39 -0.68 9.29 -7.78
CA GLY A 39 -1.91 10.09 -7.76
C GLY A 39 -2.97 9.53 -6.81
N CYS A 40 -2.96 8.21 -6.61
CA CYS A 40 -3.80 7.52 -5.62
C CYS A 40 -3.00 6.41 -4.94
N VAL A 41 -3.27 6.19 -3.64
CA VAL A 41 -2.69 5.10 -2.86
C VAL A 41 -3.82 4.43 -2.07
N LYS A 42 -3.90 3.10 -2.14
CA LYS A 42 -4.85 2.28 -1.39
C LYS A 42 -4.08 1.40 -0.41
N LEU A 43 -4.50 1.45 0.85
CA LEU A 43 -4.08 0.52 1.89
C LEU A 43 -5.27 -0.38 2.23
N GLU A 44 -5.10 -1.69 2.12
CA GLU A 44 -6.14 -2.69 2.39
C GLU A 44 -5.61 -3.73 3.38
N MET A 45 -6.48 -4.20 4.27
CA MET A 45 -6.21 -5.33 5.16
C MET A 45 -6.99 -6.55 4.65
N ARG A 46 -6.30 -7.67 4.49
CA ARG A 46 -6.87 -8.99 4.15
C ARG A 46 -6.70 -9.94 5.33
N GLN A 47 -7.72 -10.76 5.58
CA GLN A 47 -7.75 -11.76 6.64
C GLN A 47 -7.63 -13.16 6.07
#